data_AF-A0A351FN12-F1
#
_entry.id   AF-A0A351FN12-F1
#
_cell.length_a   1.000
_cell.length_b   1.000
_cell.length_c   1.000
_cell.angle_alpha   90.00
_cell.angle_beta   90.00
_cell.angle_gamma   90.00
#
_symmetry.space_group_name_H-M   'P 1'
#
loop_
_entity.id
_entity.type
_entity.pdbx_description
1 polymer ?
#
loop_
_entity_poly.entity_id
_entity_poly.type
_entity_poly.pdbx_seq_one_letter_code
_entity_poly.pdbx_strand_id
1 'polypeptide(L)' 'YVLSERQQLALVEATTDKYREQGRIKLEGHGRPSWAHPVVVGGVLYVRDQHTLTAYQVR' A
#
# COMPACT_ATOMS: atom_id res chain seq x y z
N TYR A 1 -2.32 1.22 6.24
CA TYR A 1 -1.61 0.61 5.11
C TYR A 1 -0.23 1.22 4.99
N VAL A 2 0.79 0.42 4.66
CA VAL A 2 2.16 0.88 4.42
C VAL A 2 2.65 0.32 3.09
N LEU A 3 3.43 1.11 2.34
CA LEU A 3 4.01 0.71 1.06
C LEU A 3 5.53 0.60 1.20
N SER A 4 6.10 -0.52 0.76
CA SER A 4 7.55 -0.70 0.66
C SER A 4 8.08 -0.26 -0.71
N GLU A 5 9.39 -0.02 -0.77
CA GLU A 5 10.12 0.29 -2.00
C GLU A 5 10.01 -0.79 -3.08
N ARG A 6 9.61 -2.02 -2.72
CA ARG A 6 9.50 -3.18 -3.64
C ARG A 6 8.04 -3.54 -3.94
N GLN A 7 7.19 -2.52 -4.02
CA GLN A 7 5.78 -2.64 -4.39
C GLN A 7 5.02 -3.63 -3.47
N GLN A 8 5.40 -3.71 -2.19
CA GLN A 8 4.63 -4.48 -1.21
C GLN A 8 3.72 -3.51 -0.46
N LEU A 9 2.42 -3.62 -0.69
CA LEU A 9 1.41 -2.91 0.09
C LEU A 9 0.94 -3.84 1.19
N ALA A 10 1.12 -3.44 2.45
CA ALA A 10 0.75 -4.22 3.61
C ALA A 10 -0.30 -3.52 4.47
N LEU A 11 -1.22 -4.32 5.03
CA LEU A 11 -2.05 -3.92 6.16
C LEU A 11 -1.32 -4.28 7.44
N VAL A 12 -1.15 -3.31 8.32
CA VAL A 12 -0.40 -3.47 9.56
C VAL A 12 -1.19 -2.91 10.73
N GLU A 13 -1.05 -3.52 11.90
CA GLU A 13 -1.60 -2.94 13.14
C GLU A 13 -0.89 -1.63 13.47
N ALA A 14 -1.66 -0.62 13.85
CA ALA A 14 -1.15 0.67 14.32
C ALA A 14 -0.79 0.58 15.82
N THR A 15 0.23 -0.20 16.16
CA THR A 15 0.74 -0.37 17.53
C THR A 15 2.20 0.06 17.64
N THR A 16 2.59 0.52 18.83
CA THR A 16 3.96 0.95 19.14
C THR A 16 4.85 -0.19 19.62
N ASP A 17 4.29 -1.36 19.96
CA ASP A 17 5.02 -2.51 20.51
C ASP A 17 5.97 -3.13 19.46
N LYS A 18 5.40 -3.58 18.34
CA LYS A 18 6.14 -4.24 17.25
C LYS A 18 5.37 -4.20 15.94
N TYR A 19 6.07 -4.46 14.85
CA TYR A 19 5.46 -4.69 13.53
C TYR A 19 4.57 -5.93 13.55
N ARG A 20 3.31 -5.77 13.15
CA ARG A 20 2.33 -6.86 13.00
C ARG A 20 1.59 -6.70 11.67
N GLU A 21 1.96 -7.52 10.69
CA GLU A 21 1.35 -7.56 9.36
C GLU A 21 0.12 -8.46 9.37
N GLN A 22 -1.01 -7.93 8.89
CA GLN A 22 -2.29 -8.64 8.76
C GLN A 22 -2.46 -9.25 7.37
N GLY A 23 -1.75 -8.71 6.38
CA GLY A 23 -1.75 -9.23 5.01
C GLY A 23 -0.99 -8.30 4.08
N ARG A 24 -0.64 -8.82 2.91
CA ARG A 24 0.07 -8.07 1.87
C ARG A 24 -0.40 -8.41 0.47
N ILE A 25 -0.23 -7.44 -0.41
CA ILE A 25 -0.40 -7.59 -1.85
C ILE A 25 0.80 -6.99 -2.57
N LYS A 26 1.19 -7.61 -3.68
CA LYS A 26 2.22 -7.08 -4.56
C LYS A 26 1.56 -6.25 -5.65
N LEU A 27 1.95 -4.98 -5.73
CA LEU A 27 1.53 -4.10 -6.81
C LEU A 27 2.40 -4.33 -8.05
N GLU A 28 1.83 -4.05 -9.22
CA GLU A 28 2.63 -3.91 -10.44
C GLU A 28 3.56 -2.71 -10.27
N GLY A 29 4.83 -2.89 -10.67
CA GLY A 29 5.85 -1.85 -10.56
C GLY A 29 6.41 -1.47 -11.91
N HIS A 30 6.91 -0.25 -12.02
CA HIS A 30 7.49 0.31 -13.25
C HIS A 30 9.02 0.26 -13.28
N GLY A 31 9.62 -0.79 -12.69
CA GLY A 31 11.08 -0.99 -12.68
C GLY A 31 11.89 -0.03 -11.80
N ARG A 32 11.22 0.78 -10.97
CA ARG A 32 11.83 1.69 -9.98
C ARG A 32 11.22 1.48 -8.60
N PRO A 33 11.92 1.87 -7.52
CA PRO A 33 11.33 1.90 -6.19
C PRO A 33 10.08 2.80 -6.13
N SER A 34 9.15 2.47 -5.24
CA SER A 34 7.95 3.27 -5.00
C SER A 34 7.95 3.86 -3.58
N TRP A 35 7.60 5.14 -3.46
CA TRP A 35 7.44 5.85 -2.18
C TRP A 35 6.08 6.56 -2.09
N ALA A 36 5.09 6.10 -2.85
CA ALA A 36 3.79 6.73 -2.86
C ALA A 36 3.07 6.56 -1.52
N HIS A 37 2.46 7.64 -1.05
CA HIS A 37 1.62 7.61 0.14
C HIS A 37 0.28 6.95 -0.20
N PRO A 38 -0.11 5.83 0.46
CA PRO A 38 -1.42 5.25 0.29
C PRO A 38 -2.49 6.18 0.87
N VAL A 39 -3.60 6.38 0.15
CA VAL A 39 -4.71 7.24 0.58
C VAL A 39 -6.00 6.43 0.63
N VAL A 40 -6.77 6.56 1.70
CA VAL A 40 -8.11 5.96 1.81
C VAL A 40 -9.16 7.05 1.81
N VAL A 41 -10.12 6.97 0.89
CA VAL A 41 -11.29 7.87 0.86
C VAL A 41 -12.49 7.11 0.29
N GLY A 42 -13.67 7.28 0.90
CA GLY A 42 -14.91 6.66 0.42
C GLY A 42 -14.90 5.13 0.37
N GLY A 43 -14.14 4.45 1.25
CA GLY A 43 -14.01 2.99 1.24
C GLY A 43 -13.08 2.45 0.14
N VAL A 44 -12.28 3.32 -0.48
CA VAL A 44 -11.31 2.92 -1.52
C VAL A 44 -9.90 3.31 -1.09
N LEU A 45 -8.99 2.35 -1.17
CA LEU A 45 -7.56 2.54 -1.00
C LEU A 45 -6.92 2.80 -2.37
N TYR A 46 -6.26 3.95 -2.49
CA TYR A 46 -5.55 4.40 -3.68
C TYR A 46 -4.05 4.34 -3.46
N VAL A 47 -3.33 3.77 -4.43
CA VAL A 47 -1.87 3.78 -4.48
C VAL A 47 -1.44 4.13 -5.89
N ARG A 48 -0.74 5.27 -6.04
CA ARG A 48 -0.16 5.70 -7.32
C ARG A 48 1.24 5.13 -7.45
N ASP A 49 1.58 4.50 -8.57
CA ASP A 49 2.98 4.21 -8.93
C ASP A 49 3.25 4.72 -10.34
N GLN A 50 4.05 5.77 -10.46
CA GLN A 50 4.41 6.41 -11.73
C GLN A 50 3.20 6.70 -12.64
N HIS A 51 2.93 5.80 -13.60
CA HIS A 51 1.89 5.89 -14.63
C HIS A 51 0.61 5.12 -14.30
N THR A 52 0.56 4.40 -13.18
CA THR A 52 -0.62 3.64 -12.75
C THR A 52 -1.18 4.18 -11.43
N LEU A 53 -2.50 4.05 -11.29
CA LEU A 53 -3.22 4.26 -10.04
C LEU A 53 -4.00 3.01 -9.73
N THR A 54 -3.56 2.26 -8.72
CA THR A 54 -4.26 1.07 -8.25
C THR A 54 -5.30 1.49 -7.23
N ALA A 55 -6.52 0.96 -7.37
CA ALA A 55 -7.64 1.22 -6.47
C ALA A 55 -8.22 -0.10 -5.95
N TYR A 56 -8.30 -0.24 -4.64
CA TYR A 56 -8.90 -1.39 -3.98
C TYR A 56 -10.12 -0.95 -3.17
N GLN A 57 -11.24 -1.65 -3.34
CA GLN A 57 -12.35 -1.55 -2.40
C GLN A 57 -11.91 -2.16 -1.06
N VAL A 58 -11.98 -1.37 0.00
CA VAL A 58 -11.60 -1.76 1.35
C VAL A 58 -12.80 -1.56 2.27
N ARG A 59 -13.16 -2.60 3.01
CA ARG A 59 -14.26 -2.62 3.97
C ARG A 59 -13.76 -3.10 5.32
#